data_AF-A0A061QTD8-F1
#
_entry.id   AF-A0A061QTD8-F1
#
_cell.length_a   1.000
_cell.length_b   1.000
_cell.length_c   1.000
_cell.angle_alpha   90.00
_cell.angle_beta   90.00
_cell.angle_gamma   90.00
#
_symmetry.space_group_name_H-M   'P 1'
#
loop_
_entity.id
_entity.type
_entity.pdbx_description
1 polymer ?
#
loop_
_entity_poly.entity_id
_entity_poly.type
_entity_poly.pdbx_seq_one_letter_code
_entity_poly.pdbx_strand_id
1 'polypeptide(L)'
;EYGHRMWARALGVVFAVPAAYFALRGYVNGALAKRLGLLFLMGGSQGLVGWWMVRSGLRDPAETDNPHAAPRVSPYRLAGHLASAFAIYSLLTWTTLSMSMPAPALAAFREQPAVMAAARGLRRAVHPLAGLIGVTALSGAFVAGNDAGRAYNTFPTMNGAWVPEEYFEAPRGWLRNCFENTAAVQLHHRVLALSTAAGTLAVWAYGSRLPLPAPTRACLHLLLAGTAAQVTLGISTLLTYVPVSLGAAHQASPPAARPPSAARAAMFPAAVAAVVAVGAAVSQQE
;
A
#
# COMPACT_ATOMS: atom_id res chain seq x y z
N GLU A 1 18.82 6.52 4.08
CA GLU A 1 18.52 6.07 5.47
C GLU A 1 18.28 7.23 6.45
N TYR A 2 19.25 8.12 6.66
CA TYR A 2 19.12 9.27 7.59
C TYR A 2 17.82 10.07 7.41
N GLY A 3 17.50 10.46 6.15
CA GLY A 3 16.29 11.21 5.85
C GLY A 3 14.99 10.50 6.26
N HIS A 4 14.89 9.18 6.05
CA HIS A 4 13.72 8.41 6.48
C HIS A 4 13.58 8.38 8.00
N ARG A 5 14.69 8.24 8.74
CA ARG A 5 14.71 8.26 10.22
C ARG A 5 14.31 9.65 10.76
N MET A 6 14.80 10.73 10.16
CA MET A 6 14.39 12.09 10.53
C MET A 6 12.91 12.34 10.22
N TRP A 7 12.44 11.88 9.06
CA TRP A 7 11.05 12.01 8.65
C TRP A 7 10.09 11.26 9.60
N ALA A 8 10.45 10.04 10.01
CA ALA A 8 9.67 9.25 10.96
C ALA A 8 9.52 9.96 12.33
N ARG A 9 10.57 10.65 12.80
CA ARG A 9 10.52 11.44 14.04
C ARG A 9 9.68 12.71 13.86
N ALA A 10 9.87 13.41 12.76
CA ALA A 10 9.12 14.63 12.43
C ALA A 10 7.62 14.36 12.28
N LEU A 11 7.23 13.20 11.75
CA LEU A 11 5.83 12.79 11.58
C LEU A 11 5.03 12.85 12.89
N GLY A 12 5.64 12.50 14.03
CA GLY A 12 5.00 12.62 15.33
C GLY A 12 4.62 14.07 15.66
N VAL A 13 5.52 15.02 15.39
CA VAL A 13 5.30 16.45 15.61
C VAL A 13 4.28 17.00 14.59
N VAL A 14 4.44 16.66 13.32
CA VAL A 14 3.57 17.10 12.21
C VAL A 14 2.13 16.61 12.39
N PHE A 15 1.93 15.47 13.05
CA PHE A 15 0.60 14.99 13.40
C PHE A 15 0.09 15.62 14.70
N ALA A 16 0.87 15.54 15.78
CA ALA A 16 0.40 15.89 17.14
C ALA A 16 0.12 17.38 17.31
N VAL A 17 0.98 18.27 16.77
CA VAL A 17 0.84 19.71 16.98
C VAL A 17 -0.41 20.27 16.31
N PRO A 18 -0.68 20.00 15.01
CA PRO A 18 -1.93 20.43 14.38
C PRO A 18 -3.17 19.79 15.01
N ALA A 19 -3.10 18.49 15.37
CA ALA A 19 -4.22 17.81 16.01
C ALA A 19 -4.59 18.44 17.36
N ALA A 20 -3.59 18.76 18.20
CA ALA A 20 -3.78 19.45 19.47
C ALA A 20 -4.34 20.86 19.26
N TYR A 21 -3.77 21.63 18.32
CA TYR A 21 -4.26 22.96 17.98
C TYR A 21 -5.74 22.92 17.57
N PHE A 22 -6.12 22.07 16.62
CA PHE A 22 -7.51 21.98 16.15
C PHE A 22 -8.47 21.47 17.23
N ALA A 23 -8.03 20.57 18.11
CA ALA A 23 -8.82 20.12 19.24
C ALA A 23 -9.06 21.24 20.25
N LEU A 24 -8.02 22.00 20.63
CA LEU A 24 -8.12 23.14 21.54
C LEU A 24 -8.97 24.28 20.98
N ARG A 25 -9.01 24.44 19.66
CA ARG A 25 -9.87 25.43 18.98
C ARG A 25 -11.33 24.97 18.79
N GLY A 26 -11.68 23.77 19.22
CA GLY A 26 -13.03 23.23 19.10
C GLY A 26 -13.42 22.84 17.67
N TYR A 27 -12.47 22.72 16.74
CA TYR A 27 -12.75 22.29 15.35
C TYR A 27 -12.90 20.77 15.23
N VAL A 28 -12.52 20.02 16.27
CA VAL A 28 -12.56 18.56 16.28
C VAL A 28 -13.77 18.09 17.07
N ASN A 29 -14.75 17.51 16.37
CA ASN A 29 -15.88 16.84 17.02
C ASN A 29 -15.45 15.51 17.68
N GLY A 30 -16.29 14.95 18.56
CA GLY A 30 -15.94 13.74 19.33
C GLY A 30 -15.60 12.52 18.47
N ALA A 31 -16.25 12.35 17.31
CA ALA A 31 -15.97 11.25 16.40
C ALA A 31 -14.58 11.40 15.74
N LEU A 32 -14.24 12.62 15.29
CA LEU A 32 -12.94 12.94 14.73
C LEU A 32 -11.85 12.84 15.81
N ALA A 33 -12.12 13.26 17.05
CA ALA A 33 -11.17 13.14 18.16
C ALA A 33 -10.79 11.67 18.43
N LYS A 34 -11.78 10.76 18.50
CA LYS A 34 -11.53 9.31 18.66
C LYS A 34 -10.68 8.76 17.52
N ARG A 35 -10.98 9.16 16.28
CA ARG A 35 -10.25 8.73 15.08
C ARG A 35 -8.82 9.26 15.06
N LEU A 36 -8.59 10.52 15.41
CA LEU A 36 -7.25 11.11 15.52
C LEU A 36 -6.45 10.46 16.66
N GLY A 37 -7.09 10.15 17.80
CA GLY A 37 -6.48 9.40 18.88
C GLY A 37 -6.04 7.99 18.46
N LEU A 38 -6.89 7.26 17.74
CA LEU A 38 -6.54 5.96 17.16
C LEU A 38 -5.34 6.08 16.21
N LEU A 39 -5.36 7.04 15.29
CA LEU A 39 -4.27 7.31 14.36
C LEU A 39 -2.96 7.65 15.08
N PHE A 40 -3.02 8.42 16.17
CA PHE A 40 -1.86 8.73 17.00
C PHE A 40 -1.28 7.47 17.64
N LEU A 41 -2.12 6.61 18.22
CA LEU A 41 -1.69 5.35 18.83
C LEU A 41 -1.09 4.38 17.81
N MET A 42 -1.73 4.24 16.65
CA MET A 42 -1.20 3.41 15.56
C MET A 42 0.12 3.97 15.01
N GLY A 43 0.24 5.29 14.86
CA GLY A 43 1.47 5.95 14.45
C GLY A 43 2.60 5.77 15.48
N GLY A 44 2.30 5.88 16.77
CA GLY A 44 3.24 5.59 17.85
C GLY A 44 3.70 4.13 17.83
N SER A 45 2.78 3.19 17.61
CA SER A 45 3.13 1.76 17.50
C SER A 45 4.00 1.46 16.28
N GLN A 46 3.91 2.23 15.17
CA GLN A 46 4.88 2.12 14.07
C GLN A 46 6.31 2.40 14.50
N GLY A 47 6.51 3.43 15.32
CA GLY A 47 7.82 3.74 15.88
C GLY A 47 8.37 2.59 16.73
N LEU A 48 7.51 1.98 17.55
CA LEU A 48 7.86 0.81 18.37
C LEU A 48 8.21 -0.42 17.52
N VAL A 49 7.40 -0.74 16.51
CA VAL A 49 7.68 -1.85 15.58
C VAL A 49 8.97 -1.61 14.81
N GLY A 50 9.19 -0.39 14.31
CA GLY A 50 10.43 -0.02 13.61
C GLY A 50 11.67 -0.15 14.51
N TRP A 51 11.57 0.29 15.77
CA TRP A 51 12.64 0.07 16.76
C TRP A 51 12.88 -1.43 17.01
N TRP A 52 11.83 -2.22 17.17
CA TRP A 52 11.94 -3.66 17.38
C TRP A 52 12.59 -4.37 16.19
N MET A 53 12.26 -3.98 14.96
CA MET A 53 12.91 -4.49 13.74
C MET A 53 14.41 -4.23 13.72
N VAL A 54 14.84 -3.01 14.07
CA VAL A 54 16.27 -2.67 14.12
C VAL A 54 16.96 -3.43 15.24
N ARG A 55 16.44 -3.39 16.46
CA ARG A 55 17.03 -4.07 17.62
C ARG A 55 17.18 -5.57 17.39
N SER A 56 16.14 -6.22 16.83
CA SER A 56 16.17 -7.66 16.57
C SER A 56 16.98 -8.08 15.34
N GLY A 57 17.41 -7.12 14.51
CA GLY A 57 18.33 -7.36 13.40
C GLY A 57 19.79 -7.25 13.79
N LEU A 58 20.10 -6.54 14.89
CA LEU A 58 21.42 -6.50 15.51
C LEU A 58 21.62 -7.80 16.31
N ARG A 59 22.15 -8.85 15.67
CA ARG A 59 22.66 -10.02 16.39
C ARG A 59 24.06 -9.70 16.93
N ASP A 60 24.40 -10.26 18.08
CA ASP A 60 25.75 -10.13 18.61
C ASP A 60 26.74 -10.78 17.62
N PRO A 61 27.86 -10.13 17.28
CA PRO A 61 28.90 -10.71 16.42
C PRO A 61 29.38 -12.09 16.90
N ALA A 62 29.24 -12.39 18.20
CA ALA A 62 29.57 -13.66 18.82
C ALA A 62 28.63 -14.83 18.42
N GLU A 63 27.43 -14.56 17.88
CA GLU A 63 26.47 -15.57 17.41
C GLU A 63 26.50 -15.77 15.89
N THR A 64 27.40 -15.09 15.18
CA THR A 64 27.51 -15.14 13.72
C THR A 64 28.90 -15.60 13.30
N ASP A 65 28.99 -16.72 12.57
CA ASP A 65 30.23 -17.20 11.92
C ASP A 65 30.86 -16.21 10.92
N ASN A 66 30.15 -15.10 10.62
CA ASN A 66 30.62 -14.04 9.75
C ASN A 66 30.41 -12.66 10.40
N PRO A 67 31.47 -12.01 10.92
CA PRO A 67 31.39 -10.67 11.54
C PRO A 67 31.03 -9.54 10.55
N HIS A 68 30.94 -9.83 9.25
CA HIS A 68 30.47 -8.91 8.21
C HIS A 68 29.03 -9.20 7.73
N ALA A 69 28.31 -10.12 8.38
CA ALA A 69 26.91 -10.39 8.04
C ALA A 69 26.06 -9.12 8.31
N ALA A 70 25.47 -8.56 7.25
CA ALA A 70 24.59 -7.42 7.38
C ALA A 70 23.42 -7.73 8.35
N PRO A 71 23.03 -6.80 9.25
CA PRO A 71 21.87 -6.96 10.11
C PRO A 71 20.62 -7.29 9.29
N ARG A 72 20.02 -8.47 9.52
CA ARG A 72 18.84 -8.92 8.75
C ARG A 72 17.58 -8.82 9.57
N VAL A 73 16.57 -8.19 8.99
CA VAL A 73 15.22 -8.19 9.55
C VAL A 73 14.44 -9.37 8.97
N SER A 74 13.77 -10.13 9.84
CA SER A 74 12.91 -11.23 9.42
C SER A 74 11.84 -10.76 8.42
N PRO A 75 11.56 -11.54 7.35
CA PRO A 75 10.50 -11.23 6.38
C PRO A 75 9.14 -10.98 7.05
N TYR A 76 8.81 -11.74 8.09
CA TYR A 76 7.57 -11.59 8.85
C TYR A 76 7.48 -10.24 9.56
N ARG A 77 8.59 -9.74 10.13
CA ARG A 77 8.63 -8.42 10.79
C ARG A 77 8.50 -7.29 9.77
N LEU A 78 9.17 -7.42 8.62
CA LEU A 78 9.06 -6.47 7.53
C LEU A 78 7.64 -6.41 6.98
N ALA A 79 7.00 -7.56 6.75
CA ALA A 79 5.62 -7.64 6.33
C ALA A 79 4.65 -7.04 7.36
N GLY A 80 4.83 -7.32 8.65
CA GLY A 80 4.01 -6.76 9.72
C GLY A 80 4.13 -5.23 9.84
N HIS A 81 5.34 -4.68 9.70
CA HIS A 81 5.56 -3.24 9.68
C HIS A 81 4.92 -2.58 8.45
N LEU A 82 5.12 -3.17 7.26
CA LEU A 82 4.48 -2.67 6.04
C LEU A 82 2.95 -2.71 6.14
N ALA A 83 2.38 -3.81 6.64
CA ALA A 83 0.93 -3.98 6.81
C ALA A 83 0.33 -2.87 7.68
N SER A 84 0.99 -2.61 8.82
CA SER A 84 0.52 -1.62 9.77
C SER A 84 0.73 -0.18 9.28
N ALA A 85 1.83 0.11 8.58
CA ALA A 85 2.02 1.38 7.87
C ALA A 85 0.92 1.60 6.81
N PHE A 86 0.58 0.56 6.04
CA PHE A 86 -0.46 0.61 5.01
C PHE A 86 -1.85 0.84 5.62
N ALA A 87 -2.14 0.21 6.75
CA ALA A 87 -3.39 0.42 7.48
C ALA A 87 -3.53 1.87 7.98
N ILE A 88 -2.46 2.44 8.54
CA ILE A 88 -2.43 3.84 9.00
C ILE A 88 -2.62 4.79 7.82
N TYR A 89 -1.87 4.58 6.74
CA TYR A 89 -1.97 5.40 5.54
C TYR A 89 -3.38 5.35 4.95
N SER A 90 -4.00 4.17 4.93
CA SER A 90 -5.38 3.99 4.49
C SER A 90 -6.36 4.76 5.39
N LEU A 91 -6.22 4.66 6.71
CA LEU A 91 -7.07 5.38 7.65
C LEU A 91 -6.89 6.90 7.56
N LEU A 92 -5.67 7.39 7.37
CA LEU A 92 -5.38 8.82 7.13
C LEU A 92 -6.07 9.30 5.86
N THR A 93 -5.88 8.57 4.75
CA THR A 93 -6.46 8.93 3.47
C THR A 93 -7.99 8.93 3.53
N TRP A 94 -8.59 7.90 4.14
CA TRP A 94 -10.03 7.85 4.38
C TRP A 94 -10.52 9.06 5.18
N THR A 95 -9.78 9.44 6.23
CA THR A 95 -10.11 10.58 7.09
C THR A 95 -10.09 11.88 6.30
N THR A 96 -9.02 12.13 5.55
CA THR A 96 -8.88 13.33 4.70
C THR A 96 -10.02 13.43 3.70
N LEU A 97 -10.37 12.34 3.03
CA LEU A 97 -11.42 12.33 2.01
C LEU A 97 -12.82 12.51 2.60
N SER A 98 -13.08 11.91 3.77
CA SER A 98 -14.34 12.10 4.49
C SER A 98 -14.55 13.57 4.88
N MET A 99 -13.48 14.27 5.22
CA MET A 99 -13.52 15.70 5.57
C MET A 99 -13.54 16.63 4.34
N SER A 100 -13.07 16.15 3.19
CA SER A 100 -12.95 16.96 1.96
C SER A 100 -14.24 16.99 1.12
N MET A 101 -15.24 16.18 1.47
CA MET A 101 -16.52 16.12 0.76
C MET A 101 -17.59 16.93 1.51
N PRO A 102 -18.00 18.12 1.01
CA PRO A 102 -19.01 18.94 1.68
C PRO A 102 -20.39 18.29 1.63
N ALA A 103 -21.14 18.35 2.74
CA ALA A 103 -22.45 17.71 2.91
C ALA A 103 -23.48 18.03 1.80
N PRO A 104 -23.57 19.25 1.24
CA PRO A 104 -24.49 19.55 0.14
C PRO A 104 -24.19 18.77 -1.15
N ALA A 105 -22.90 18.54 -1.47
CA ALA A 105 -22.50 17.77 -2.64
C ALA A 105 -22.90 16.29 -2.48
N LEU A 106 -22.77 15.76 -1.27
CA LEU A 106 -23.18 14.40 -0.93
C LEU A 106 -24.70 14.21 -1.04
N ALA A 107 -25.49 15.18 -0.55
CA ALA A 107 -26.94 15.19 -0.66
C ALA A 107 -27.39 15.19 -2.14
N ALA A 108 -26.79 16.01 -2.99
CA ALA A 108 -27.10 16.06 -4.43
C ALA A 108 -26.84 14.73 -5.16
N PHE A 109 -25.86 13.93 -4.70
CA PHE A 109 -25.62 12.58 -5.26
C PHE A 109 -26.66 11.56 -4.81
N ARG A 110 -27.19 11.68 -3.57
CA ARG A 110 -28.21 10.76 -3.03
C ARG A 110 -29.54 10.87 -3.78
N GLU A 111 -29.85 12.04 -4.32
CA GLU A 111 -31.04 12.30 -5.15
C GLU A 111 -30.95 11.68 -6.58
N GLN A 112 -29.87 10.96 -6.92
CA GLN A 112 -29.67 10.34 -8.23
C GLN A 112 -29.61 8.81 -8.11
N PRO A 113 -30.75 8.09 -8.18
CA PRO A 113 -30.82 6.64 -7.94
C PRO A 113 -29.90 5.81 -8.84
N ALA A 114 -29.74 6.21 -10.11
CA ALA A 114 -28.87 5.54 -11.07
C ALA A 114 -27.38 5.64 -10.69
N VAL A 115 -26.95 6.81 -10.20
CA VAL A 115 -25.59 7.05 -9.71
C VAL A 115 -25.32 6.24 -8.44
N MET A 116 -26.30 6.19 -7.52
CA MET A 116 -26.21 5.38 -6.31
C MET A 116 -26.12 3.88 -6.61
N ALA A 117 -26.92 3.37 -7.55
CA ALA A 117 -26.86 1.98 -7.98
C ALA A 117 -25.50 1.65 -8.62
N ALA A 118 -25.00 2.53 -9.49
CA ALA A 118 -23.68 2.40 -10.10
C ALA A 118 -22.55 2.40 -9.07
N ALA A 119 -22.59 3.33 -8.10
CA ALA A 119 -21.61 3.41 -7.02
C ALA A 119 -21.60 2.13 -6.17
N ARG A 120 -22.78 1.60 -5.80
CA ARG A 120 -22.90 0.32 -5.09
C ARG A 120 -22.34 -0.86 -5.87
N GLY A 121 -22.62 -0.93 -7.18
CA GLY A 121 -22.05 -1.95 -8.07
C GLY A 121 -20.53 -1.87 -8.12
N LEU A 122 -19.98 -0.67 -8.32
CA LEU A 122 -18.54 -0.41 -8.32
C LEU A 122 -17.90 -0.79 -6.98
N ARG A 123 -18.55 -0.48 -5.85
CA ARG A 123 -18.07 -0.84 -4.50
C ARG A 123 -17.84 -2.33 -4.34
N ARG A 124 -18.77 -3.16 -4.82
CA ARG A 124 -18.65 -4.62 -4.77
C ARG A 124 -17.45 -5.14 -5.56
N ALA A 125 -17.06 -4.45 -6.64
CA ALA A 125 -15.89 -4.81 -7.42
C ALA A 125 -14.57 -4.29 -6.82
N VAL A 126 -14.59 -3.10 -6.22
CA VAL A 126 -13.40 -2.43 -5.69
C VAL A 126 -12.92 -3.03 -4.37
N HIS A 127 -13.82 -3.49 -3.48
CA HIS A 127 -13.40 -4.08 -2.20
C HIS A 127 -12.53 -5.34 -2.33
N PRO A 128 -12.88 -6.34 -3.17
CA PRO A 128 -11.99 -7.47 -3.44
C PRO A 128 -10.66 -7.03 -4.06
N LEU A 129 -10.67 -6.08 -5.00
CA LEU A 129 -9.45 -5.54 -5.59
C LEU A 129 -8.56 -4.85 -4.54
N ALA A 130 -9.16 -4.14 -3.59
CA ALA A 130 -8.47 -3.54 -2.45
C ALA A 130 -7.70 -4.58 -1.63
N GLY A 131 -8.37 -5.70 -1.31
CA GLY A 131 -7.76 -6.82 -0.61
C GLY A 131 -6.61 -7.41 -1.41
N LEU A 132 -6.80 -7.62 -2.71
CA LEU A 132 -5.77 -8.16 -3.61
C LEU A 132 -4.54 -7.24 -3.71
N ILE A 133 -4.74 -5.92 -3.80
CA ILE A 133 -3.65 -4.92 -3.77
C ILE A 133 -2.91 -5.00 -2.43
N GLY A 134 -3.63 -5.10 -1.31
CA GLY A 134 -3.04 -5.27 0.01
C GLY A 134 -2.18 -6.54 0.10
N VAL A 135 -2.71 -7.68 -0.32
CA VAL A 135 -1.97 -8.96 -0.34
C VAL A 135 -0.74 -8.89 -1.25
N THR A 136 -0.85 -8.24 -2.41
CA THR A 136 0.28 -8.03 -3.34
C THR A 136 1.37 -7.16 -2.73
N ALA A 137 1.00 -6.08 -2.03
CA ALA A 137 1.96 -5.25 -1.32
C ALA A 137 2.68 -6.03 -0.20
N LEU A 138 1.95 -6.85 0.56
CA LEU A 138 2.52 -7.68 1.61
C LEU A 138 3.44 -8.78 1.06
N SER A 139 3.08 -9.44 -0.05
CA SER A 139 3.96 -10.43 -0.69
C SER A 139 5.29 -9.81 -1.15
N GLY A 140 5.29 -8.54 -1.54
CA GLY A 140 6.50 -7.78 -1.85
C GLY A 140 7.46 -7.63 -0.65
N ALA A 141 6.92 -7.54 0.59
CA ALA A 141 7.75 -7.55 1.79
C ALA A 141 8.45 -8.89 2.02
N PHE A 142 7.82 -10.01 1.65
CA PHE A 142 8.47 -11.32 1.68
C PHE A 142 9.54 -11.44 0.59
N VAL A 143 9.33 -10.88 -0.60
CA VAL A 143 10.37 -10.82 -1.64
C VAL A 143 11.59 -10.04 -1.14
N ALA A 144 11.36 -8.87 -0.54
CA ALA A 144 12.44 -8.04 -0.01
C ALA A 144 13.15 -8.70 1.20
N GLY A 145 12.39 -9.29 2.13
CA GLY A 145 12.93 -9.90 3.34
C GLY A 145 13.73 -11.18 3.08
N ASN A 146 13.43 -11.92 2.02
CA ASN A 146 14.15 -13.12 1.61
C ASN A 146 15.25 -12.83 0.57
N ASP A 147 15.53 -11.57 0.22
CA ASP A 147 16.43 -11.18 -0.88
C ASP A 147 16.04 -11.78 -2.26
N ALA A 148 14.81 -12.27 -2.41
CA ALA A 148 14.36 -13.04 -3.56
C ALA A 148 14.29 -12.23 -4.87
N GLY A 149 14.31 -10.90 -4.78
CA GLY A 149 14.37 -10.02 -5.94
C GLY A 149 15.66 -10.17 -6.77
N ARG A 150 16.70 -10.83 -6.24
CA ARG A 150 17.99 -11.05 -6.91
C ARG A 150 18.19 -12.47 -7.45
N ALA A 151 17.20 -13.35 -7.33
CA ALA A 151 17.35 -14.77 -7.66
C ALA A 151 16.98 -15.10 -9.12
N TYR A 152 15.82 -14.63 -9.57
CA TYR A 152 15.38 -14.84 -10.95
C TYR A 152 15.13 -13.47 -11.59
N ASN A 153 16.06 -12.96 -12.38
CA ASN A 153 16.04 -11.59 -12.91
C ASN A 153 15.60 -11.49 -14.38
N THR A 154 14.89 -12.50 -14.88
CA THR A 154 14.17 -12.48 -16.16
C THR A 154 12.68 -12.28 -15.96
N PHE A 155 11.98 -11.84 -17.00
CA PHE A 155 10.51 -11.70 -17.05
C PHE A 155 10.03 -11.94 -18.49
N PRO A 156 8.89 -12.63 -18.73
CA PRO A 156 7.91 -13.11 -17.74
C PRO A 156 8.34 -14.40 -17.02
N THR A 157 9.16 -15.23 -17.65
CA THR A 157 9.68 -16.46 -17.04
C THR A 157 10.74 -16.16 -15.97
N MET A 158 11.01 -17.14 -15.12
CA MET A 158 12.01 -17.15 -14.06
C MET A 158 13.19 -18.01 -14.50
N ASN A 159 14.20 -17.38 -15.11
CA ASN A 159 15.39 -17.99 -15.71
C ASN A 159 15.05 -19.13 -16.71
N GLY A 160 14.07 -18.90 -17.58
CA GLY A 160 13.65 -19.86 -18.61
C GLY A 160 12.50 -20.79 -18.21
N ALA A 161 12.17 -20.89 -16.92
CA ALA A 161 11.03 -21.68 -16.43
C ALA A 161 9.85 -20.78 -16.00
N TRP A 162 8.62 -21.25 -16.17
CA TRP A 162 7.44 -20.54 -15.60
C TRP A 162 7.31 -20.76 -14.09
N VAL A 163 7.65 -21.97 -13.65
CA VAL A 163 7.77 -22.37 -12.24
C VAL A 163 9.14 -23.02 -12.10
N PRO A 164 10.08 -22.41 -11.38
CA PRO A 164 11.39 -23.00 -11.14
C PRO A 164 11.28 -24.32 -10.35
N GLU A 165 12.22 -25.25 -10.56
CA GLU A 165 12.22 -26.54 -9.86
C GLU A 165 12.36 -26.36 -8.34
N GLU A 166 13.13 -25.35 -7.91
CA GLU A 166 13.34 -25.01 -6.50
C GLU A 166 12.03 -24.61 -5.80
N TYR A 167 10.97 -24.28 -6.55
CA TYR A 167 9.64 -24.06 -5.99
C TYR A 167 9.12 -25.30 -5.25
N PHE A 168 9.41 -26.50 -5.77
CA PHE A 168 8.91 -27.77 -5.24
C PHE A 168 9.78 -28.31 -4.10
N GLU A 169 10.92 -27.69 -3.82
CA GLU A 169 11.81 -28.05 -2.73
C GLU A 169 11.28 -27.50 -1.39
N ALA A 170 10.50 -28.31 -0.67
CA ALA A 170 9.87 -27.92 0.60
C ALA A 170 10.42 -28.69 1.83
N PRO A 171 11.74 -28.65 2.13
CA PRO A 171 12.35 -29.46 3.20
C PRO A 171 11.85 -29.09 4.61
N ARG A 172 11.30 -27.89 4.78
CA ARG A 172 10.72 -27.39 6.05
C ARG A 172 9.18 -27.37 6.03
N GLY A 173 8.58 -28.08 5.08
CA GLY A 173 7.14 -28.13 4.86
C GLY A 173 6.60 -27.02 3.97
N TRP A 174 5.46 -27.27 3.35
CA TRP A 174 4.85 -26.39 2.36
C TRP A 174 4.48 -24.99 2.87
N LEU A 175 4.06 -24.88 4.13
CA LEU A 175 3.69 -23.58 4.69
C LEU A 175 4.88 -22.62 4.72
N ARG A 176 6.03 -23.06 5.22
CA ARG A 176 7.25 -22.25 5.23
C ARG A 176 7.78 -22.02 3.83
N ASN A 177 7.65 -23.01 2.94
CA ASN A 177 8.02 -22.87 1.55
C ASN A 177 7.35 -21.64 0.90
N CYS A 178 6.04 -21.46 1.11
CA CYS A 178 5.32 -20.31 0.55
C CYS A 178 5.83 -18.92 0.98
N PHE A 179 6.51 -18.80 2.13
CA PHE A 179 6.92 -17.51 2.70
C PHE A 179 8.44 -17.32 2.83
N GLU A 180 9.22 -18.41 2.75
CA GLU A 180 10.67 -18.42 2.99
C GLU A 180 11.46 -18.97 1.80
N ASN A 181 10.83 -19.73 0.89
CA ASN A 181 11.50 -20.18 -0.32
C ASN A 181 11.56 -19.05 -1.34
N THR A 182 12.77 -18.77 -1.82
CA THR A 182 13.08 -17.69 -2.75
C THR A 182 12.30 -17.79 -4.07
N ALA A 183 12.21 -18.99 -4.65
CA ALA A 183 11.43 -19.23 -5.86
C ALA A 183 9.94 -19.02 -5.61
N ALA A 184 9.43 -19.55 -4.48
CA ALA A 184 8.01 -19.45 -4.13
C ALA A 184 7.57 -18.00 -3.91
N VAL A 185 8.25 -17.25 -3.05
CA VAL A 185 7.85 -15.86 -2.75
C VAL A 185 7.91 -14.97 -3.98
N GLN A 186 8.89 -15.19 -4.87
CA GLN A 186 9.02 -14.39 -6.08
C GLN A 186 7.94 -14.75 -7.10
N LEU A 187 7.67 -16.05 -7.31
CA LEU A 187 6.59 -16.51 -8.18
C LEU A 187 5.22 -16.00 -7.69
N HIS A 188 4.92 -16.18 -6.40
CA HIS A 188 3.67 -15.73 -5.79
C HIS A 188 3.49 -14.23 -5.96
N HIS A 189 4.52 -13.42 -5.71
CA HIS A 189 4.44 -11.98 -5.91
C HIS A 189 4.20 -11.59 -7.38
N ARG A 190 4.87 -12.24 -8.35
CA ARG A 190 4.63 -12.02 -9.78
C ARG A 190 3.18 -12.33 -10.17
N VAL A 191 2.66 -13.48 -9.74
CA VAL A 191 1.28 -13.90 -10.02
C VAL A 191 0.27 -12.93 -9.40
N LEU A 192 0.50 -12.51 -8.15
CA LEU A 192 -0.33 -11.53 -7.45
C LEU A 192 -0.28 -10.15 -8.14
N ALA A 193 0.88 -9.70 -8.59
CA ALA A 193 1.04 -8.44 -9.31
C ALA A 193 0.30 -8.45 -10.66
N LEU A 194 0.42 -9.53 -11.44
CA LEU A 194 -0.31 -9.69 -12.71
C LEU A 194 -1.82 -9.80 -12.48
N SER A 195 -2.25 -10.54 -11.46
CA SER A 195 -3.67 -10.63 -11.06
C SER A 195 -4.22 -9.27 -10.64
N THR A 196 -3.44 -8.48 -9.90
CA THR A 196 -3.78 -7.11 -9.49
C THR A 196 -3.91 -6.18 -10.69
N ALA A 197 -2.99 -6.28 -11.66
CA ALA A 197 -3.04 -5.50 -12.89
C ALA A 197 -4.29 -5.84 -13.71
N ALA A 198 -4.58 -7.13 -13.90
CA ALA A 198 -5.77 -7.59 -14.60
C ALA A 198 -7.06 -7.17 -13.88
N GLY A 199 -7.13 -7.35 -12.56
CA GLY A 199 -8.27 -6.93 -11.74
C GLY A 199 -8.49 -5.41 -11.77
N THR A 200 -7.41 -4.63 -11.73
CA THR A 200 -7.48 -3.16 -11.87
C THR A 200 -8.05 -2.77 -13.23
N LEU A 201 -7.56 -3.38 -14.32
CA LEU A 201 -8.05 -3.14 -15.67
C LEU A 201 -9.54 -3.51 -15.79
N ALA A 202 -9.95 -4.65 -15.21
CA ALA A 202 -11.34 -5.08 -15.21
C ALA A 202 -12.26 -4.11 -14.46
N VAL A 203 -11.87 -3.65 -13.27
CA VAL A 203 -12.61 -2.64 -12.50
C VAL A 203 -12.67 -1.31 -13.24
N TRP A 204 -11.57 -0.88 -13.85
CA TRP A 204 -11.53 0.32 -14.66
C TRP A 204 -12.47 0.23 -15.87
N ALA A 205 -12.43 -0.89 -16.61
CA ALA A 205 -13.28 -1.11 -17.77
C ALA A 205 -14.77 -1.21 -17.40
N TYR A 206 -15.09 -1.84 -16.27
CA TYR A 206 -16.44 -1.89 -15.72
C TYR A 206 -16.91 -0.48 -15.31
N GLY A 207 -16.14 0.22 -14.47
CA GLY A 207 -16.49 1.54 -13.97
C GLY A 207 -16.58 2.62 -15.06
N SER A 208 -15.79 2.52 -16.13
CA SER A 208 -15.82 3.47 -17.25
C SER A 208 -17.14 3.45 -18.03
N ARG A 209 -17.94 2.37 -17.90
CA ARG A 209 -19.27 2.24 -18.52
C ARG A 209 -20.41 2.70 -17.61
N LEU A 210 -20.12 3.00 -16.35
CA LEU A 210 -21.12 3.38 -15.36
C LEU A 210 -21.35 4.90 -15.38
N PRO A 211 -22.56 5.38 -15.01
CA PRO A 211 -22.86 6.80 -14.85
C PRO A 211 -22.24 7.35 -13.56
N LEU A 212 -20.90 7.45 -13.53
CA LEU A 212 -20.14 7.89 -12.37
C LEU A 212 -19.79 9.39 -12.45
N PRO A 213 -19.79 10.12 -11.33
CA PRO A 213 -19.30 11.50 -11.27
C PRO A 213 -17.84 11.61 -11.73
N ALA A 214 -17.48 12.78 -12.27
CA ALA A 214 -16.12 13.04 -12.76
C ALA A 214 -15.00 12.76 -11.73
N PRO A 215 -15.13 13.11 -10.43
CA PRO A 215 -14.12 12.77 -9.42
C PRO A 215 -13.91 11.26 -9.26
N THR A 216 -14.99 10.46 -9.29
CA THR A 216 -14.91 9.00 -9.20
C THR A 216 -14.22 8.40 -10.42
N ARG A 217 -14.52 8.91 -11.62
CA ARG A 217 -13.84 8.51 -12.86
C ARG A 217 -12.35 8.85 -12.81
N ALA A 218 -11.98 10.04 -12.33
CA ALA A 218 -10.59 10.43 -12.17
C ALA A 218 -9.85 9.47 -11.22
N CYS A 219 -10.47 9.04 -10.12
CA CYS A 219 -9.89 8.03 -9.22
C CYS A 219 -9.66 6.69 -9.93
N LEU A 220 -10.57 6.23 -10.80
CA LEU A 220 -10.38 5.01 -11.58
C LEU A 220 -9.22 5.12 -12.57
N HIS A 221 -9.08 6.27 -13.26
CA HIS A 221 -7.94 6.51 -14.14
C HIS A 221 -6.61 6.55 -13.37
N LEU A 222 -6.58 7.21 -12.21
CA LEU A 222 -5.41 7.27 -11.34
C LEU A 222 -5.04 5.89 -10.78
N LEU A 223 -6.02 5.05 -10.45
CA LEU A 223 -5.78 3.67 -10.03
C LEU A 223 -5.10 2.86 -11.14
N LEU A 224 -5.63 2.92 -12.37
CA LEU A 224 -5.05 2.23 -13.52
C LEU A 224 -3.63 2.71 -13.80
N ALA A 225 -3.41 4.03 -13.85
CA ALA A 225 -2.09 4.62 -14.07
C ALA A 225 -1.10 4.26 -12.96
N GLY A 226 -1.53 4.30 -11.70
CA GLY A 226 -0.73 3.90 -10.55
C GLY A 226 -0.33 2.43 -10.57
N THR A 227 -1.27 1.53 -10.93
CA THR A 227 -0.98 0.10 -11.09
C THR A 227 -0.02 -0.16 -12.25
N ALA A 228 -0.19 0.51 -13.39
CA ALA A 228 0.74 0.40 -14.52
C ALA A 228 2.15 0.85 -14.12
N ALA A 229 2.28 2.01 -13.46
CA ALA A 229 3.57 2.48 -12.96
C ALA A 229 4.21 1.52 -11.95
N GLN A 230 3.42 0.90 -11.08
CA GLN A 230 3.91 -0.11 -10.13
C GLN A 230 4.39 -1.38 -10.80
N VAL A 231 3.67 -1.89 -11.80
CA VAL A 231 4.12 -3.04 -12.61
C VAL A 231 5.42 -2.70 -13.33
N THR A 232 5.51 -1.52 -13.96
CA THR A 232 6.74 -1.07 -14.62
C THR A 232 7.90 -0.98 -13.63
N LEU A 233 7.72 -0.32 -12.48
CA LEU A 233 8.75 -0.21 -11.45
C LEU A 233 9.18 -1.57 -10.90
N GLY A 234 8.25 -2.50 -10.70
CA GLY A 234 8.53 -3.86 -10.24
C GLY A 234 9.36 -4.64 -11.26
N ILE A 235 8.97 -4.62 -12.53
CA ILE A 235 9.73 -5.25 -13.62
C ILE A 235 11.10 -4.58 -13.78
N SER A 236 11.19 -3.25 -13.74
CA SER A 236 12.49 -2.56 -13.82
C SER A 236 13.40 -2.92 -12.65
N THR A 237 12.87 -2.94 -11.42
CA THR A 237 13.62 -3.35 -10.21
C THR A 237 14.14 -4.77 -10.36
N LEU A 238 13.32 -5.67 -10.89
CA LEU A 238 13.66 -7.05 -11.16
C LEU A 238 14.79 -7.17 -12.20
N LEU A 239 14.61 -6.60 -13.40
CA LEU A 239 15.57 -6.74 -14.50
C LEU A 239 16.94 -6.10 -14.21
N THR A 240 16.99 -5.16 -13.27
CA THR A 240 18.22 -4.42 -12.91
C THR A 240 18.84 -4.88 -11.58
N TYR A 241 18.47 -6.06 -11.07
CA TYR A 241 19.04 -6.66 -9.86
C TYR A 241 18.82 -5.85 -8.57
N VAL A 242 17.64 -5.26 -8.44
CA VAL A 242 17.16 -4.52 -7.26
C VAL A 242 18.08 -3.35 -6.87
N PRO A 243 18.28 -2.33 -7.74
CA PRO A 243 18.93 -1.09 -7.34
C PRO A 243 18.11 -0.44 -6.23
N VAL A 244 18.77 0.07 -5.18
CA VAL A 244 18.09 0.61 -3.99
C VAL A 244 17.09 1.71 -4.34
N SER A 245 17.42 2.57 -5.32
CA SER A 245 16.53 3.64 -5.78
C SER A 245 15.23 3.09 -6.39
N LEU A 246 15.32 2.08 -7.26
CA LEU A 246 14.15 1.46 -7.89
C LEU A 246 13.36 0.60 -6.90
N GLY A 247 14.03 -0.16 -6.05
CA GLY A 247 13.38 -0.93 -4.98
C GLY A 247 12.61 -0.02 -4.01
N ALA A 248 13.22 1.11 -3.61
CA ALA A 248 12.55 2.11 -2.77
C ALA A 248 11.41 2.80 -3.52
N ALA A 249 11.59 3.14 -4.81
CA ALA A 249 10.55 3.74 -5.64
C ALA A 249 9.40 2.78 -5.92
N HIS A 250 9.63 1.47 -5.96
CA HIS A 250 8.61 0.45 -6.12
C HIS A 250 7.85 0.22 -4.81
N GLN A 251 8.55 0.16 -3.68
CA GLN A 251 7.92 0.11 -2.35
C GLN A 251 7.10 1.38 -2.05
N ALA A 252 7.57 2.54 -2.51
CA ALA A 252 6.77 3.75 -2.52
C ALA A 252 5.68 3.63 -3.60
N SER A 253 4.42 3.88 -3.27
CA SER A 253 3.44 4.06 -4.35
C SER A 253 3.75 5.35 -5.11
N PRO A 254 3.57 5.40 -6.44
CA PRO A 254 3.89 6.59 -7.22
C PRO A 254 3.00 7.74 -6.73
N PRO A 255 3.53 8.98 -6.60
CA PRO A 255 2.68 10.12 -6.31
C PRO A 255 1.62 10.24 -7.40
N ALA A 256 0.35 10.32 -7.00
CA ALA A 256 -0.75 10.58 -7.93
C ALA A 256 -0.47 11.89 -8.68
N ALA A 257 -0.50 11.83 -10.01
CA ALA A 257 -0.51 13.04 -10.81
C ALA A 257 -1.72 13.89 -10.40
N ARG A 258 -1.47 15.18 -10.20
CA ARG A 258 -2.42 16.19 -9.72
C ARG A 258 -3.69 16.17 -10.60
N PRO A 259 -4.90 15.91 -10.07
CA PRO A 259 -6.10 16.07 -10.86
C PRO A 259 -6.30 17.58 -11.19
N PRO A 260 -6.75 17.93 -12.41
CA PRO A 260 -7.06 19.30 -12.74
C PRO A 260 -8.35 19.73 -12.01
N SER A 261 -8.26 20.91 -11.40
CA SER A 261 -9.29 21.71 -10.71
C SER A 261 -10.01 21.12 -9.48
N ALA A 262 -9.93 21.90 -8.38
CA ALA A 262 -10.69 21.81 -7.14
C ALA A 262 -10.35 20.69 -6.12
N ALA A 263 -9.07 20.52 -5.78
CA ALA A 263 -8.67 20.15 -4.42
C ALA A 263 -7.18 20.48 -4.21
N ARG A 264 -6.89 21.59 -3.50
CA ARG A 264 -5.54 21.90 -3.03
C ARG A 264 -5.29 21.13 -1.72
N ALA A 265 -4.78 19.90 -1.81
CA ALA A 265 -4.04 19.28 -0.71
C ALA A 265 -3.26 18.03 -1.19
N ALA A 266 -1.95 18.08 -0.95
CA ALA A 266 -0.97 16.99 -0.80
C ALA A 266 -0.71 15.97 -1.95
N MET A 267 0.58 15.69 -2.15
CA MET A 267 1.10 14.54 -2.89
C MET A 267 0.68 13.26 -2.16
N PHE A 268 -0.11 12.40 -2.81
CA PHE A 268 -0.59 11.15 -2.22
C PHE A 268 -0.22 9.94 -3.09
N PRO A 269 0.30 8.84 -2.50
CA PRO A 269 0.47 7.58 -3.22
C PRO A 269 -0.86 7.05 -3.80
N ALA A 270 -0.92 6.94 -5.13
CA ALA A 270 -2.15 6.88 -5.93
C ALA A 270 -3.00 5.62 -5.76
N ALA A 271 -2.40 4.43 -5.62
CA ALA A 271 -3.15 3.17 -5.66
C ALA A 271 -3.95 2.94 -4.37
N VAL A 272 -3.31 3.15 -3.22
CA VAL A 272 -3.95 3.04 -1.90
C VAL A 272 -4.92 4.19 -1.68
N ALA A 273 -4.53 5.40 -2.09
CA ALA A 273 -5.42 6.54 -2.05
C ALA A 273 -6.62 6.35 -2.98
N ALA A 274 -6.49 5.77 -4.17
CA ALA A 274 -7.61 5.55 -5.08
C ALA A 274 -8.52 4.41 -4.62
N VAL A 275 -7.98 3.32 -4.07
CA VAL A 275 -8.79 2.23 -3.50
C VAL A 275 -9.54 2.71 -2.26
N VAL A 276 -8.86 3.41 -1.37
CA VAL A 276 -9.46 3.99 -0.17
C VAL A 276 -10.36 5.17 -0.55
N ALA A 277 -10.06 5.95 -1.59
CA ALA A 277 -10.91 7.04 -2.05
C ALA A 277 -12.17 6.54 -2.73
N VAL A 278 -12.09 5.49 -3.54
CA VAL A 278 -13.27 4.88 -4.14
C VAL A 278 -14.07 4.17 -3.04
N GLY A 279 -13.41 3.51 -2.09
CA GLY A 279 -14.07 2.96 -0.90
C GLY A 279 -14.75 4.03 -0.04
N ALA A 280 -14.06 5.15 0.24
CA ALA A 280 -14.51 6.25 1.10
C ALA A 280 -15.57 7.13 0.44
N ALA A 281 -15.36 7.54 -0.80
CA ALA A 281 -16.33 8.32 -1.57
C ALA A 281 -17.63 7.55 -1.76
N VAL A 282 -17.60 6.22 -1.71
CA VAL A 282 -18.79 5.36 -1.79
C VAL A 282 -19.30 4.93 -0.40
N SER A 283 -18.46 4.84 0.64
CA SER A 283 -18.90 4.51 2.01
C SER A 283 -19.52 5.70 2.74
N GLN A 284 -19.14 6.93 2.39
CA GLN A 284 -19.71 8.15 2.96
C GLN A 284 -21.11 8.45 2.41
N GLN A 285 -21.67 7.62 1.52
CA GLN A 285 -23.01 7.81 0.95
C GLN A 285 -24.13 7.14 1.74
N GLU A 286 -23.80 6.35 2.77
CA GLU A 286 -24.73 5.83 3.79
C GLU A 286 -24.97 6.84 4.91
#